data_AF-A0A357V4A6-F1
#
_entry.id   AF-A0A357V4A6-F1
#
_cell.length_a   1.000
_cell.length_b   1.000
_cell.length_c   1.000
_cell.angle_alpha   90.00
_cell.angle_beta   90.00
_cell.angle_gamma   90.00
#
_symmetry.space_group_name_H-M   'P 1'
#
loop_
_entity.id
_entity.type
_entity.pdbx_description
1 polymer ?
#
loop_
_entity_poly.entity_id
_entity_poly.type
_entity_poly.pdbx_seq_one_letter_code
_entity_poly.pdbx_strand_id
1 'polypeptide(L)'
;MPGPGGGPRRRSARAAVFGRGAGDRYARQSPGPAGPGPDLNRPIHSEGPRPYRFQGHITMKTKANRLLATLFAALLTLSLPALAWAHDAKSHDAAAQQAITVTGAWARPTIAKMRISAAYFEATITSGEDKLIAAKTANADKAELHQHIMENGIAKMRPVDSVAIAPGTPVVFQPGGYHVMIMGLKEPLNEGDSFPLILTFEKAGDVTVNVMVMKKAAQGHGNMDHGAHKH
;
A
#
# COMPACT_ATOMS: atom_id res chain seq x y z
N MET A 1 66.37 27.59 34.41
CA MET A 1 67.36 26.80 35.18
C MET A 1 66.60 26.07 36.29
N PRO A 2 66.70 24.74 36.49
CA PRO A 2 66.77 23.59 35.58
C PRO A 2 65.57 22.60 35.79
N GLY A 3 65.43 21.59 34.92
CA GLY A 3 64.54 20.40 35.07
C GLY A 3 65.11 19.38 36.10
N PRO A 4 64.96 18.04 35.96
CA PRO A 4 64.38 17.22 34.87
C PRO A 4 63.59 15.97 35.37
N GLY A 5 63.14 15.10 34.45
CA GLY A 5 63.24 13.65 34.67
C GLY A 5 62.00 12.80 34.37
N GLY A 6 62.11 11.94 33.36
CA GLY A 6 61.18 10.80 33.20
C GLY A 6 61.04 10.21 31.80
N GLY A 7 62.15 9.82 31.18
CA GLY A 7 62.15 9.02 29.94
C GLY A 7 61.73 7.55 30.12
N PRO A 8 61.95 6.68 29.11
CA PRO A 8 60.94 5.83 28.49
C PRO A 8 60.99 4.36 28.92
N ARG A 9 59.92 3.59 28.66
CA ARG A 9 60.00 2.11 28.60
C ARG A 9 59.22 1.51 27.44
N ARG A 10 59.99 0.89 26.54
CA ARG A 10 59.60 -0.13 25.57
C ARG A 10 59.21 -1.43 26.28
N ARG A 11 58.28 -2.20 25.70
CA ARG A 11 58.20 -3.68 25.68
C ARG A 11 57.05 -4.06 24.73
N SER A 12 57.28 -4.40 23.46
CA SER A 12 57.57 -5.74 22.93
C SER A 12 56.90 -6.92 23.67
N ALA A 13 55.87 -7.50 23.04
CA ALA A 13 55.50 -8.93 23.08
C ALA A 13 54.53 -9.20 21.90
N ARG A 14 54.95 -9.93 20.86
CA ARG A 14 54.59 -11.34 20.57
C ARG A 14 53.07 -11.54 20.46
N ALA A 15 52.52 -11.67 19.25
CA ALA A 15 52.54 -12.82 18.33
C ALA A 15 51.64 -13.99 18.76
N ALA A 16 50.88 -14.45 17.76
CA ALA A 16 50.09 -15.68 17.62
C ALA A 16 48.59 -15.56 17.98
N VAL A 17 47.72 -15.78 17.00
CA VAL A 17 47.11 -17.09 16.74
C VAL A 17 46.29 -17.04 15.44
N PHE A 18 46.52 -18.05 14.61
CA PHE A 18 45.78 -18.41 13.41
C PHE A 18 44.30 -18.68 13.71
N GLY A 19 43.39 -18.04 12.98
CA GLY A 19 41.99 -18.43 12.88
C GLY A 19 41.66 -18.77 11.43
N ARG A 20 41.85 -20.04 11.05
CA ARG A 20 41.51 -20.57 9.72
C ARG A 20 40.00 -20.83 9.68
N GLY A 21 39.28 -20.04 8.90
CA GLY A 21 37.90 -20.31 8.50
C GLY A 21 37.86 -20.96 7.11
N ALA A 22 37.13 -22.06 7.00
CA ALA A 22 36.54 -22.71 5.82
C ALA A 22 36.32 -24.18 6.22
N GLY A 23 35.16 -24.79 6.19
CA GLY A 23 33.90 -24.46 5.55
C GLY A 23 33.34 -25.80 5.13
N ASP A 24 32.43 -26.39 5.90
CA ASP A 24 31.72 -27.61 5.50
C ASP A 24 30.29 -27.55 6.04
N ARG A 25 29.46 -26.81 5.32
CA ARG A 25 28.02 -27.08 5.25
C ARG A 25 27.81 -27.99 4.05
N TYR A 26 27.21 -29.15 4.27
CA TYR A 26 25.93 -29.56 3.69
C TYR A 26 25.75 -31.07 3.87
N ALA A 27 24.90 -31.42 4.83
CA ALA A 27 24.19 -32.69 4.84
C ALA A 27 23.44 -32.84 3.50
N ARG A 28 23.84 -33.81 2.69
CA ARG A 28 23.13 -34.16 1.46
C ARG A 28 22.16 -35.28 1.78
N GLN A 29 20.88 -34.91 1.83
CA GLN A 29 19.73 -35.79 1.93
C GLN A 29 19.68 -36.75 0.73
N SER A 30 19.32 -38.00 1.02
CA SER A 30 18.99 -39.04 0.05
C SER A 30 17.85 -38.61 -0.88
N PRO A 31 17.95 -38.77 -2.21
CA PRO A 31 16.80 -38.64 -3.08
C PRO A 31 15.99 -39.96 -3.09
N GLY A 32 14.71 -39.87 -2.73
CA GLY A 32 13.72 -40.93 -2.92
C GLY A 32 13.39 -41.17 -4.40
N PRO A 33 12.67 -42.25 -4.72
CA PRO A 33 12.52 -42.75 -6.08
C PRO A 33 11.71 -41.83 -7.00
N ALA A 34 12.14 -41.78 -8.25
CA ALA A 34 11.52 -41.06 -9.35
C ALA A 34 10.07 -41.52 -9.59
N GLY A 35 9.15 -40.56 -9.66
CA GLY A 35 7.79 -40.78 -10.17
C GLY A 35 7.79 -41.05 -11.68
N PRO A 36 6.73 -41.68 -12.21
CA PRO A 36 6.67 -42.08 -13.61
C PRO A 36 6.51 -40.86 -14.53
N GLY A 37 7.32 -40.81 -15.59
CA GLY A 37 7.25 -39.78 -16.62
C GLY A 37 5.98 -39.87 -17.48
N PRO A 38 5.63 -38.80 -18.21
CA PRO A 38 4.45 -38.77 -19.06
C PRO A 38 4.64 -39.66 -20.31
N ASP A 39 3.68 -40.55 -20.53
CA ASP A 39 3.57 -41.44 -21.67
C ASP A 39 3.29 -40.63 -22.96
N LEU A 40 4.30 -40.57 -23.84
CA LEU A 40 4.27 -39.84 -25.11
C LEU A 40 3.64 -40.66 -26.26
N ASN A 41 2.95 -41.78 -25.97
CA ASN A 41 2.47 -42.70 -26.99
C ASN A 41 0.95 -42.88 -27.01
N ARG A 42 0.18 -41.80 -26.81
CA ARG A 42 -1.27 -41.82 -27.05
C ARG A 42 -1.60 -41.32 -28.47
N PRO A 43 -2.18 -42.15 -29.33
CA PRO A 43 -2.65 -41.71 -30.64
C PRO A 43 -3.86 -40.78 -30.49
N ILE A 44 -3.72 -39.59 -31.08
CA ILE A 44 -4.78 -38.61 -31.33
C ILE A 44 -5.76 -39.18 -32.36
N HIS A 45 -6.90 -39.70 -31.89
CA HIS A 45 -8.02 -40.07 -32.77
C HIS A 45 -8.91 -38.86 -33.02
N SER A 46 -8.82 -38.34 -34.23
CA SER A 46 -9.79 -37.44 -34.85
C SER A 46 -11.01 -38.25 -35.29
N GLU A 47 -12.15 -38.11 -34.62
CA GLU A 47 -13.44 -38.52 -35.18
C GLU A 47 -14.39 -37.31 -35.24
N GLY A 48 -14.88 -37.07 -36.46
CA GLY A 48 -15.85 -36.03 -36.79
C GLY A 48 -17.28 -36.33 -36.29
N PRO A 49 -18.27 -35.53 -36.73
CA PRO A 49 -19.53 -35.34 -36.03
C PRO A 49 -20.53 -36.47 -36.30
N ARG A 50 -21.25 -36.92 -35.27
CA ARG A 50 -22.40 -37.82 -35.43
C ARG A 50 -23.73 -37.04 -35.36
N PRO A 51 -24.66 -37.26 -36.31
CA PRO A 51 -26.02 -36.74 -36.25
C PRO A 51 -26.94 -37.73 -35.51
N TYR A 52 -27.93 -37.22 -34.78
CA TYR A 52 -29.10 -37.97 -34.28
C TYR A 52 -30.33 -37.08 -34.52
N ARG A 53 -31.07 -37.25 -35.64
CA ARG A 53 -32.10 -38.24 -35.99
C ARG A 53 -33.36 -38.17 -35.11
N PHE A 54 -34.36 -37.50 -35.68
CA PHE A 54 -35.76 -37.37 -35.30
C PHE A 54 -36.58 -38.61 -35.74
N GLN A 55 -37.52 -39.08 -34.91
CA GLN A 55 -38.73 -39.88 -35.29
C GLN A 55 -39.63 -40.00 -34.05
N GLY A 56 -40.78 -39.30 -33.93
CA GLY A 56 -42.14 -39.75 -34.31
C GLY A 56 -42.92 -40.26 -33.07
N HIS A 57 -44.25 -40.17 -32.88
CA HIS A 57 -45.36 -39.77 -33.74
C HIS A 57 -46.68 -39.82 -32.91
N ILE A 58 -47.72 -39.03 -33.29
CA ILE A 58 -49.21 -39.18 -33.13
C ILE A 58 -49.85 -39.27 -31.70
N THR A 59 -50.84 -38.45 -31.32
CA THR A 59 -52.24 -38.49 -31.82
C THR A 59 -53.03 -37.24 -31.41
N MET A 60 -53.64 -36.55 -32.39
CA MET A 60 -54.74 -35.59 -32.18
C MET A 60 -56.06 -36.34 -32.00
N LYS A 61 -56.93 -35.83 -31.11
CA LYS A 61 -58.41 -35.96 -31.07
C LYS A 61 -58.89 -35.28 -29.76
N THR A 62 -59.93 -34.46 -29.61
CA THR A 62 -60.96 -33.89 -30.49
C THR A 62 -61.77 -32.87 -29.66
N LYS A 63 -62.14 -31.75 -30.31
CA LYS A 63 -63.33 -30.87 -30.11
C LYS A 63 -63.62 -30.20 -28.74
N ALA A 64 -63.66 -28.87 -28.87
CA ALA A 64 -64.78 -27.99 -28.53
C ALA A 64 -65.03 -27.66 -27.04
N ASN A 65 -64.63 -26.44 -26.68
CA ASN A 65 -65.59 -25.48 -26.14
C ASN A 65 -65.16 -24.05 -26.51
N ARG A 66 -65.56 -23.62 -27.71
CA ARG A 66 -65.78 -22.20 -28.00
C ARG A 66 -67.10 -21.83 -27.34
N LEU A 67 -67.28 -20.56 -26.97
CA LEU A 67 -68.45 -19.95 -26.31
C LEU A 67 -68.32 -19.77 -24.79
N LEU A 68 -67.36 -18.94 -24.38
CA LEU A 68 -67.55 -17.99 -23.28
C LEU A 68 -66.83 -16.70 -23.66
N ALA A 69 -67.45 -16.07 -24.66
CA ALA A 69 -67.15 -14.73 -25.10
C ALA A 69 -67.40 -13.73 -23.95
N THR A 70 -66.52 -12.75 -23.88
CA THR A 70 -66.82 -11.35 -23.52
C THR A 70 -67.43 -11.10 -22.14
N LEU A 71 -66.59 -10.84 -21.16
CA LEU A 71 -66.79 -9.82 -20.12
C LEU A 71 -65.42 -9.50 -19.51
N PHE A 72 -65.16 -8.21 -19.26
CA PHE A 72 -63.89 -7.60 -18.79
C PHE A 72 -62.87 -7.17 -19.85
N ALA A 73 -63.34 -6.60 -20.95
CA ALA A 73 -62.65 -5.47 -21.56
C ALA A 73 -62.96 -4.21 -20.72
N ALA A 74 -62.13 -3.95 -19.69
CA ALA A 74 -61.91 -2.65 -19.05
C ALA A 74 -61.20 -2.87 -17.70
N LEU A 75 -59.86 -2.95 -17.71
CA LEU A 75 -58.93 -2.50 -16.65
C LEU A 75 -57.51 -2.95 -17.04
N LEU A 76 -57.00 -2.46 -18.17
CA LEU A 76 -55.61 -2.67 -18.60
C LEU A 76 -54.90 -1.35 -18.88
N THR A 77 -55.07 -0.40 -17.97
CA THR A 77 -54.30 0.86 -17.93
C THR A 77 -54.06 1.22 -16.47
N LEU A 78 -53.15 0.51 -15.80
CA LEU A 78 -52.62 0.96 -14.51
C LEU A 78 -51.13 0.60 -14.40
N SER A 79 -50.31 1.56 -14.82
CA SER A 79 -49.14 2.04 -14.08
C SER A 79 -48.13 0.99 -13.58
N LEU A 80 -47.07 0.77 -14.36
CA LEU A 80 -45.74 0.48 -13.79
C LEU A 80 -44.77 1.57 -14.27
N PRO A 81 -44.58 2.66 -13.50
CA PRO A 81 -43.47 3.56 -13.74
C PRO A 81 -42.20 2.94 -13.14
N ALA A 82 -41.17 2.92 -13.96
CA ALA A 82 -39.74 2.81 -13.67
C ALA A 82 -39.34 2.58 -12.20
N LEU A 83 -38.83 1.39 -11.90
CA LEU A 83 -37.96 1.16 -10.76
C LEU A 83 -36.58 1.74 -11.09
N ALA A 84 -36.50 3.07 -11.12
CA ALA A 84 -35.25 3.78 -10.99
C ALA A 84 -34.82 3.65 -9.53
N TRP A 85 -33.94 2.71 -9.24
CA TRP A 85 -33.09 2.85 -8.05
C TRP A 85 -32.17 4.03 -8.31
N ALA A 86 -32.66 5.23 -8.02
CA ALA A 86 -31.82 6.37 -7.75
C ALA A 86 -31.02 6.01 -6.49
N HIS A 87 -29.79 5.54 -6.67
CA HIS A 87 -28.81 5.68 -5.62
C HIS A 87 -28.67 7.18 -5.40
N ASP A 88 -29.15 7.63 -4.25
CA ASP A 88 -28.76 8.87 -3.60
C ASP A 88 -27.25 8.76 -3.32
N ALA A 89 -26.45 8.88 -4.38
CA ALA A 89 -25.09 9.36 -4.25
C ALA A 89 -25.28 10.79 -3.82
N LYS A 90 -25.30 11.00 -2.50
CA LYS A 90 -25.08 12.29 -1.88
C LYS A 90 -23.82 12.84 -2.53
N SER A 91 -24.02 13.63 -3.58
CA SER A 91 -23.00 14.49 -4.15
C SER A 91 -22.60 15.35 -2.97
N HIS A 92 -21.48 14.99 -2.35
CA HIS A 92 -20.79 15.92 -1.48
C HIS A 92 -20.67 17.18 -2.32
N ASP A 93 -21.37 18.23 -1.90
CA ASP A 93 -21.15 19.58 -2.37
C ASP A 93 -19.64 19.72 -2.54
N ALA A 94 -19.22 19.94 -3.78
CA ALA A 94 -17.86 20.38 -4.09
C ALA A 94 -17.73 21.80 -3.53
N ALA A 95 -17.80 21.94 -2.20
CA ALA A 95 -17.16 23.01 -1.49
C ALA A 95 -15.73 23.00 -2.03
N ALA A 96 -15.39 24.04 -2.79
CA ALA A 96 -14.15 24.16 -3.55
C ALA A 96 -13.03 23.43 -2.80
N GLN A 97 -12.70 22.21 -3.25
CA GLN A 97 -11.74 21.37 -2.56
C GLN A 97 -10.50 22.22 -2.40
N GLN A 98 -10.17 22.58 -1.16
CA GLN A 98 -8.94 23.29 -0.90
C GLN A 98 -7.83 22.43 -1.50
N ALA A 99 -7.08 23.01 -2.45
CA ALA A 99 -6.13 22.27 -3.25
C ALA A 99 -4.92 21.92 -2.38
N ILE A 100 -5.04 20.84 -1.61
CA ILE A 100 -3.93 20.27 -0.88
C ILE A 100 -3.05 19.51 -1.86
N THR A 101 -1.79 19.90 -1.90
CA THR A 101 -0.77 19.23 -2.69
C THR A 101 0.14 18.46 -1.73
N VAL A 102 0.20 17.15 -1.92
CA VAL A 102 1.13 16.27 -1.20
C VAL A 102 2.21 15.79 -2.15
N THR A 103 3.47 16.03 -1.81
CA THR A 103 4.62 15.71 -2.66
C THR A 103 5.64 14.85 -1.93
N GLY A 104 6.48 14.16 -2.71
CA GLY A 104 7.61 13.42 -2.19
C GLY A 104 7.24 12.30 -1.20
N ALA A 105 6.10 11.63 -1.39
CA ALA A 105 5.65 10.60 -0.47
C ALA A 105 6.53 9.34 -0.52
N TRP A 106 7.13 8.98 0.62
CA TRP A 106 7.98 7.80 0.75
C TRP A 106 7.86 7.15 2.12
N ALA A 107 8.19 5.86 2.22
CA ALA A 107 8.19 5.11 3.47
C ALA A 107 9.48 4.34 3.67
N ARG A 108 9.80 4.06 4.92
CA ARG A 108 10.92 3.17 5.26
C ARG A 108 10.55 1.71 4.97
N PRO A 109 11.51 0.90 4.50
CA PRO A 109 11.30 -0.54 4.43
C PRO A 109 11.04 -1.09 5.83
N THR A 110 10.27 -2.17 5.91
CA THR A 110 9.94 -2.78 7.18
C THR A 110 11.20 -3.33 7.84
N ILE A 111 11.39 -3.05 9.13
CA ILE A 111 12.47 -3.68 9.91
C ILE A 111 12.08 -5.14 10.10
N ALA A 112 12.97 -6.07 9.70
CA ALA A 112 12.71 -7.51 9.72
C ALA A 112 12.01 -7.98 11.01
N LYS A 113 11.14 -9.00 10.90
CA LYS A 113 10.25 -9.53 11.96
C LYS A 113 9.20 -8.56 12.52
N MET A 114 9.35 -7.23 12.36
CA MET A 114 8.34 -6.27 12.76
C MET A 114 7.37 -6.01 11.61
N ARG A 115 6.11 -5.67 11.91
CA ARG A 115 5.09 -5.30 10.91
C ARG A 115 4.76 -3.81 11.01
N ILE A 116 5.81 -3.00 11.07
CA ILE A 116 5.74 -1.55 11.32
C ILE A 116 6.62 -0.81 10.31
N SER A 117 6.13 0.33 9.82
CA SER A 117 6.87 1.28 9.00
C SER A 117 6.48 2.72 9.35
N ALA A 118 7.24 3.69 8.85
CA ALA A 118 6.94 5.11 8.91
C ALA A 118 6.95 5.71 7.50
N ALA A 119 5.91 6.48 7.19
CA ALA A 119 5.77 7.23 5.95
C ALA A 119 5.96 8.74 6.18
N TYR A 120 6.47 9.39 5.14
CA TYR A 120 6.98 10.76 5.11
C TYR A 120 6.55 11.40 3.79
N PHE A 121 6.27 12.69 3.81
CA PHE A 121 5.82 13.48 2.66
C PHE A 121 5.83 14.96 3.04
N GLU A 122 5.64 15.84 2.06
CA GLU A 122 5.40 17.25 2.29
C GLU A 122 3.96 17.57 1.91
N ALA A 123 3.24 18.27 2.78
CA ALA A 123 1.88 18.72 2.51
C ALA A 123 1.82 20.25 2.45
N THR A 124 1.20 20.78 1.41
CA THR A 124 1.07 22.22 1.15
C THR A 124 -0.38 22.55 0.80
N ILE A 125 -0.80 23.75 1.19
CA ILE A 125 -2.10 24.31 0.82
C ILE A 125 -1.90 25.72 0.26
N THR A 126 -2.57 26.02 -0.85
CA THR A 126 -2.41 27.31 -1.55
C THR A 126 -3.25 28.42 -0.92
N SER A 127 -4.42 28.09 -0.38
CA SER A 127 -5.30 29.06 0.27
C SER A 127 -6.19 28.40 1.34
N GLY A 128 -6.51 29.19 2.36
CA GLY A 128 -7.21 28.70 3.55
C GLY A 128 -6.35 27.83 4.46
N GLU A 129 -6.94 27.37 5.55
CA GLU A 129 -6.32 26.46 6.52
C GLU A 129 -7.04 25.11 6.47
N ASP A 130 -6.29 24.02 6.60
CA ASP A 130 -6.83 22.67 6.74
C ASP A 130 -6.05 21.88 7.80
N LYS A 131 -6.54 20.71 8.18
CA LYS A 131 -5.87 19.81 9.12
C LYS A 131 -5.87 18.39 8.57
N LEU A 132 -4.73 17.73 8.60
CA LEU A 132 -4.64 16.29 8.43
C LEU A 132 -5.14 15.63 9.72
N ILE A 133 -6.25 14.90 9.65
CA ILE A 133 -6.90 14.30 10.83
C ILE A 133 -6.79 12.78 10.86
N ALA A 134 -6.55 12.13 9.71
CA ALA A 134 -6.35 10.69 9.67
C ALA A 134 -5.49 10.26 8.48
N ALA A 135 -4.92 9.06 8.61
CA ALA A 135 -4.27 8.34 7.52
C ALA A 135 -4.78 6.90 7.51
N LYS A 136 -4.92 6.30 6.32
CA LYS A 136 -5.31 4.90 6.15
C LYS A 136 -4.63 4.28 4.94
N THR A 137 -4.33 3.00 4.98
CA THR A 137 -3.81 2.25 3.83
C THR A 137 -4.40 0.85 3.82
N ALA A 138 -4.60 0.27 2.65
CA ALA A 138 -5.11 -1.09 2.51
C ALA A 138 -4.09 -2.16 2.97
N ASN A 139 -2.80 -1.81 2.97
CA ASN A 139 -1.69 -2.71 3.28
C ASN A 139 -1.41 -2.89 4.79
N ALA A 140 -2.14 -2.19 5.67
CA ALA A 140 -1.92 -2.21 7.11
C ALA A 140 -3.23 -2.17 7.90
N ASP A 141 -3.18 -2.62 9.15
CA ASP A 141 -4.32 -2.57 10.06
C ASP A 141 -4.57 -1.14 10.60
N LYS A 142 -3.50 -0.37 10.82
CA LYS A 142 -3.58 1.00 11.35
C LYS A 142 -2.54 1.92 10.73
N ALA A 143 -2.91 3.18 10.56
CA ALA A 143 -2.00 4.28 10.27
C ALA A 143 -2.33 5.45 11.21
N GLU A 144 -1.34 5.91 11.97
CA GLU A 144 -1.50 6.95 12.99
C GLU A 144 -0.55 8.12 12.72
N LEU A 145 -0.97 9.34 13.04
CA LEU A 145 -0.13 10.52 12.94
C LEU A 145 0.71 10.63 14.21
N HIS A 146 2.02 10.74 14.08
CA HIS A 146 2.95 10.79 15.20
C HIS A 146 3.89 11.99 15.05
N GLN A 147 4.30 12.56 16.18
CA GLN A 147 5.29 13.62 16.26
C GLN A 147 6.44 13.19 17.15
N HIS A 148 7.65 13.57 16.76
CA HIS A 148 8.83 13.47 17.60
C HIS A 148 8.99 14.74 18.44
N ILE A 149 9.06 14.59 19.77
CA ILE A 149 9.27 15.67 20.73
C ILE A 149 10.52 15.40 21.57
N MET A 150 11.25 16.46 21.91
CA MET A 150 12.36 16.39 22.86
C MET A 150 11.84 16.84 24.23
N GLU A 151 11.73 15.91 25.17
CA GLU A 151 11.27 16.20 26.53
C GLU A 151 12.39 15.79 27.50
N ASN A 152 12.93 16.77 28.23
CA ASN A 152 14.03 16.57 29.19
C ASN A 152 15.29 15.91 28.57
N GLY A 153 15.64 16.29 27.34
CA GLY A 153 16.77 15.72 26.61
C GLY A 153 16.52 14.31 26.05
N ILE A 154 15.30 13.78 26.22
CA ILE A 154 14.90 12.47 25.72
C ILE A 154 13.99 12.65 24.50
N ALA A 155 14.40 12.05 23.39
CA ALA A 155 13.61 11.88 22.18
C ALA A 155 12.41 10.95 22.46
N LYS A 156 11.18 11.47 22.31
CA LYS A 156 9.94 10.70 22.44
C LYS A 156 9.09 10.82 21.18
N MET A 157 8.49 9.71 20.75
CA MET A 157 7.44 9.71 19.74
C MET A 157 6.08 9.71 20.45
N ARG A 158 5.19 10.61 20.04
CA ARG A 158 3.84 10.73 20.60
C ARG A 158 2.81 10.78 19.46
N PRO A 159 1.70 10.03 19.55
CA PRO A 159 0.60 10.18 18.62
C PRO A 159 -0.02 11.57 18.72
N VAL A 160 -0.48 12.10 17.59
CA VAL A 160 -1.20 13.38 17.49
C VAL A 160 -2.52 13.15 16.78
N ASP A 161 -3.58 13.82 17.25
CA ASP A 161 -4.92 13.66 16.66
C ASP A 161 -5.05 14.37 15.31
N SER A 162 -4.30 15.46 15.12
CA SER A 162 -4.30 16.19 13.86
C SER A 162 -3.02 17.00 13.66
N VAL A 163 -2.73 17.33 12.42
CA VAL A 163 -1.64 18.23 12.02
C VAL A 163 -2.22 19.37 11.21
N ALA A 164 -2.09 20.60 11.71
CA ALA A 164 -2.57 21.80 11.03
C ALA A 164 -1.66 22.16 9.85
N ILE A 165 -2.27 22.55 8.73
CA ILE A 165 -1.61 22.98 7.50
C ILE A 165 -2.11 24.38 7.19
N ALA A 166 -1.22 25.35 7.37
CA ALA A 166 -1.47 26.75 7.10
C ALA A 166 -1.04 27.13 5.68
N PRO A 167 -1.72 28.10 5.04
CA PRO A 167 -1.36 28.52 3.70
C PRO A 167 0.04 29.15 3.68
N GLY A 168 0.81 28.83 2.64
CA GLY A 168 2.17 29.34 2.47
C GLY A 168 3.23 28.75 3.42
N THR A 169 2.85 27.84 4.33
CA THR A 169 3.79 27.11 5.19
C THR A 169 3.70 25.61 4.91
N PRO A 170 4.67 25.05 4.15
CA PRO A 170 4.73 23.61 3.94
C PRO A 170 4.92 22.86 5.26
N VAL A 171 4.12 21.81 5.45
CA VAL A 171 4.27 20.90 6.58
C VAL A 171 5.05 19.67 6.12
N VAL A 172 6.25 19.52 6.65
CA VAL A 172 7.17 18.44 6.28
C VAL A 172 7.06 17.29 7.29
N PHE A 173 6.64 16.13 6.80
CA PHE A 173 6.70 14.87 7.54
C PHE A 173 8.05 14.21 7.25
N GLN A 174 8.93 14.16 8.25
CA GLN A 174 10.32 13.70 8.11
C GLN A 174 10.82 12.96 9.36
N PRO A 175 11.89 12.16 9.25
CA PRO A 175 12.53 11.55 10.41
C PRO A 175 12.91 12.60 11.46
N GLY A 176 12.48 12.40 12.72
CA GLY A 176 12.72 13.35 13.80
C GLY A 176 11.71 14.50 13.90
N GLY A 177 10.68 14.53 13.04
CA GLY A 177 9.54 15.44 13.10
C GLY A 177 8.19 14.70 13.07
N TYR A 178 7.24 15.21 12.29
CA TYR A 178 5.97 14.53 12.01
C TYR A 178 6.20 13.32 11.10
N HIS A 179 5.43 12.25 11.31
CA HIS A 179 5.43 11.07 10.45
C HIS A 179 4.12 10.29 10.59
N VAL A 180 3.79 9.50 9.58
CA VAL A 180 2.67 8.56 9.64
C VAL A 180 3.22 7.20 10.03
N MET A 181 2.86 6.72 11.22
CA MET A 181 3.25 5.40 11.70
C MET A 181 2.27 4.35 11.21
N ILE A 182 2.75 3.42 10.41
CA ILE A 182 1.97 2.33 9.81
C ILE A 182 2.22 1.07 10.62
N MET A 183 1.15 0.46 11.15
CA MET A 183 1.20 -0.69 12.05
C MET A 183 0.29 -1.81 11.56
N GLY A 184 0.71 -3.06 11.77
CA GLY A 184 -0.04 -4.22 11.33
C GLY A 184 0.05 -4.41 9.81
N LEU A 185 1.23 -4.24 9.24
CA LEU A 185 1.48 -4.50 7.82
C LEU A 185 1.16 -5.95 7.45
N LYS A 186 0.21 -6.15 6.52
CA LYS A 186 -0.19 -7.47 6.00
C LYS A 186 0.96 -8.15 5.28
N GLU A 187 1.74 -7.36 4.55
CA GLU A 187 2.93 -7.78 3.82
C GLU A 187 4.13 -6.91 4.22
N PRO A 188 5.35 -7.48 4.29
CA PRO A 188 6.55 -6.67 4.53
C PRO A 188 6.78 -5.71 3.35
N LEU A 189 7.12 -4.46 3.65
CA LEU A 189 7.50 -3.45 2.68
C LEU A 189 8.99 -3.56 2.38
N ASN A 190 9.33 -3.86 1.13
CA ASN A 190 10.70 -3.94 0.64
C ASN A 190 11.06 -2.67 -0.15
N GLU A 191 12.35 -2.38 -0.25
CA GLU A 191 12.84 -1.26 -1.06
C GLU A 191 12.43 -1.44 -2.53
N GLY A 192 11.84 -0.39 -3.12
CA GLY A 192 11.28 -0.42 -4.47
C GLY A 192 9.78 -0.70 -4.54
N ASP A 193 9.16 -1.17 -3.45
CA ASP A 193 7.72 -1.36 -3.39
C ASP A 193 6.99 0.00 -3.38
N SER A 194 5.72 -0.02 -3.76
CA SER A 194 4.83 1.13 -3.62
C SER A 194 3.45 0.72 -3.14
N PHE A 195 2.79 1.60 -2.41
CA PHE A 195 1.44 1.35 -1.91
C PHE A 195 0.64 2.66 -1.81
N PRO A 196 -0.70 2.59 -1.97
CA PRO A 196 -1.55 3.75 -1.77
C PRO A 196 -1.71 4.06 -0.28
N LEU A 197 -1.51 5.33 0.08
CA LEU A 197 -1.83 5.91 1.39
C LEU A 197 -2.90 6.97 1.19
N ILE A 198 -3.99 6.87 1.94
CA ILE A 198 -5.09 7.84 1.90
C ILE A 198 -4.94 8.73 3.12
N LEU A 199 -4.85 10.03 2.88
CA LEU A 199 -4.72 11.09 3.87
C LEU A 199 -6.06 11.82 3.95
N THR A 200 -6.70 11.79 5.11
CA THR A 200 -8.00 12.45 5.32
C THR A 200 -7.77 13.81 5.95
N PHE A 201 -8.15 14.84 5.22
CA PHE A 201 -8.14 16.23 5.66
C PHE A 201 -9.52 16.67 6.11
N GLU A 202 -9.58 17.60 7.06
CA GLU A 202 -10.81 18.11 7.66
C GLU A 202 -11.71 18.81 6.63
N LYS A 203 -11.13 19.56 5.69
CA LYS A 203 -11.88 20.33 4.68
C LYS A 203 -11.72 19.80 3.26
N ALA A 204 -10.50 19.46 2.84
CA ALA A 204 -10.24 18.93 1.50
C ALA A 204 -10.74 17.48 1.31
N GLY A 205 -10.97 16.75 2.41
CA GLY A 205 -11.39 15.35 2.38
C GLY A 205 -10.25 14.37 2.13
N ASP A 206 -10.53 13.26 1.47
CA ASP A 206 -9.57 12.17 1.24
C ASP A 206 -8.66 12.46 0.04
N VAL A 207 -7.35 12.50 0.27
CA VAL A 207 -6.31 12.59 -0.76
C VAL A 207 -5.53 11.29 -0.78
N THR A 208 -5.52 10.61 -1.92
CA THR A 208 -4.74 9.38 -2.10
C THR A 208 -3.37 9.70 -2.69
N VAL A 209 -2.31 9.26 -2.02
CA VAL A 209 -0.93 9.42 -2.46
C VAL A 209 -0.26 8.06 -2.64
N ASN A 210 0.54 7.91 -3.69
CA ASN A 210 1.35 6.72 -3.87
C ASN A 210 2.67 6.87 -3.11
N VAL A 211 2.93 5.97 -2.16
CA VAL A 211 4.10 6.02 -1.29
C VAL A 211 5.16 5.05 -1.79
N MET A 212 6.35 5.55 -2.08
CA MET A 212 7.49 4.74 -2.53
C MET A 212 8.33 4.26 -1.34
N VAL A 213 8.66 2.97 -1.28
CA VAL A 213 9.45 2.41 -0.18
C VAL A 213 10.94 2.54 -0.49
N MET A 214 11.68 3.28 0.35
CA MET A 214 13.09 3.60 0.13
C MET A 214 13.86 3.66 1.46
N LYS A 215 15.15 3.28 1.46
CA LYS A 215 16.00 3.34 2.68
C LYS A 215 16.30 4.76 3.16
N LYS A 216 16.32 5.72 2.23
CA LYS A 216 16.52 7.15 2.46
C LYS A 216 15.58 7.91 1.52
N ALA A 217 15.08 9.07 1.95
CA ALA A 217 14.38 9.98 1.06
C ALA A 217 15.22 10.19 -0.21
N ALA A 218 14.62 10.01 -1.38
CA ALA A 218 15.23 10.53 -2.60
C ALA A 218 15.34 12.05 -2.39
N GLN A 219 16.57 12.55 -2.30
CA GLN A 219 16.86 13.96 -2.11
C GLN A 219 16.42 14.71 -3.38
N GLY A 220 15.15 15.04 -3.47
CA GLY A 220 14.60 16.00 -4.42
C GLY A 220 14.86 17.42 -3.93
N HIS A 221 16.12 17.76 -3.67
CA HIS A 221 16.55 19.13 -3.45
C HIS A 221 17.40 19.54 -4.64
N GLY A 222 16.97 20.60 -5.33
CA GLY A 222 17.75 21.27 -6.34
C GLY A 222 19.17 21.51 -5.84
N ASN A 223 20.12 21.24 -6.71
CA ASN A 223 21.53 21.54 -6.56
C ASN A 223 21.73 23.03 -6.25
N MET A 224 21.73 23.41 -4.98
CA MET A 224 22.29 24.69 -4.53
C MET A 224 23.76 24.43 -4.23
N ASP A 225 24.55 24.75 -5.25
CA ASP A 225 26.00 24.82 -5.21
C ASP A 225 26.43 25.75 -4.06
N HIS A 226 26.97 25.18 -2.98
CA HIS A 226 27.57 25.97 -1.91
C HIS A 226 28.94 26.44 -2.38
N GLY A 227 28.96 27.65 -2.93
CA GLY A 227 30.16 28.37 -3.34
C GLY A 227 31.24 28.33 -2.25
N ALA A 228 32.43 27.89 -2.66
CA ALA A 228 33.63 27.81 -1.85
C ALA A 228 34.05 29.20 -1.34
N HIS A 229 34.11 29.36 -0.02
CA HIS A 229 34.84 30.46 0.60
C HIS A 229 36.34 30.14 0.54
N LYS A 230 37.06 30.86 -0.32
CA LYS A 230 38.53 30.93 -0.29
C LYS A 230 38.96 31.86 0.85
N HIS A 231 39.95 31.42 1.62
CA HIS A 231 40.83 32.28 2.41
C HIS A 231 42.26 32.06 1.94
#